data_AF-A0A7W0ZMP2-F1
#
_entry.id   AF-A0A7W0ZMP2-F1
#
_cell.length_a   1.000
_cell.length_b   1.000
_cell.length_c   1.000
_cell.angle_alpha   90.00
_cell.angle_beta   90.00
_cell.angle_gamma   90.00
#
_symmetry.space_group_name_H-M   'P 1'
#
loop_
_entity.id
_entity.type
_entity.pdbx_description
1 polymer ?
#
loop_
_entity_poly.entity_id
_entity_poly.type
_entity_poly.pdbx_seq_one_letter_code
_entity_poly.pdbx_strand_id
1 'polypeptide(L)'
;KGQTVNHTVPRRVVPVGQEIYRMTNEAMHRFHRDSAGRLMLHYYSQILAGAGLLAVPLLEAIIEQLESACAKEEGRQLSVLRKSLAWQRTMGGMRL
;
A
#
# COMPACT_ATOMS: atom_id res chain seq x y z
N LYS A 1 16.21 -35.14 11.22
CA LYS A 1 17.16 -34.00 11.34
C LYS A 1 16.37 -32.78 11.80
N GLY A 2 16.55 -32.35 13.05
CA GLY A 2 15.89 -31.16 13.58
C GLY A 2 16.49 -29.90 12.96
N GLN A 3 15.65 -29.03 12.42
CA GLN A 3 16.07 -27.74 11.88
C GLN A 3 16.18 -26.76 13.05
N THR A 4 17.41 -26.37 13.42
CA THR A 4 17.65 -25.31 14.40
C THR A 4 17.28 -23.96 13.80
N VAL A 5 16.18 -23.38 14.26
CA VAL A 5 15.74 -22.03 13.88
C VAL A 5 16.50 -21.02 14.76
N ASN A 6 17.42 -20.27 14.15
CA ASN A 6 18.10 -19.16 14.83
C ASN A 6 17.26 -17.89 14.71
N HIS A 7 16.67 -17.46 15.82
CA HIS A 7 15.99 -16.16 15.91
C HIS A 7 17.03 -15.05 16.07
N THR A 8 17.08 -14.12 15.13
CA THR A 8 17.95 -12.93 15.18
C THR A 8 17.10 -11.66 15.16
N VAL A 9 17.65 -10.56 15.68
CA VAL A 9 17.00 -9.26 15.60
C VAL A 9 16.96 -8.80 14.13
N PRO A 10 15.81 -8.36 13.60
CA PRO A 10 15.71 -7.83 12.25
C PRO A 10 16.69 -6.67 12.02
N ARG A 11 17.32 -6.61 10.83
CA ARG A 11 18.30 -5.56 10.48
C ARG A 11 17.73 -4.14 10.49
N ARG A 12 16.41 -4.00 10.43
CA ARG A 12 15.69 -2.73 10.57
C ARG A 12 14.73 -2.86 11.75
N VAL A 13 15.03 -2.15 12.82
CA VAL A 13 14.19 -2.01 14.00
C VAL A 13 13.79 -0.55 14.16
N VAL A 14 12.51 -0.30 14.40
CA VAL A 14 12.02 1.01 14.83
C VAL A 14 12.05 0.99 16.36
N PRO A 15 12.87 1.84 17.02
CA PRO A 15 12.96 1.84 18.48
C PRO A 15 11.62 2.18 19.13
N VAL A 16 11.38 1.60 20.31
CA VAL A 16 10.24 1.99 21.14
C VAL A 16 10.41 3.44 21.58
N GLY A 17 9.36 4.24 21.48
CA GLY A 17 9.39 5.67 21.82
C GLY A 17 9.96 6.57 20.72
N GLN A 18 10.20 6.05 19.52
CA GLN A 18 10.55 6.88 18.38
C GLN A 18 9.39 7.84 18.05
N GLU A 19 9.71 9.13 17.90
CA GLU A 19 8.73 10.13 17.45
C GLU A 19 8.24 9.78 16.04
N ILE A 20 6.92 9.75 15.89
CA ILE A 20 6.27 9.48 14.61
C ILE A 20 5.78 10.80 14.05
N TYR A 21 6.32 11.17 12.90
CA TYR A 21 5.95 12.38 12.19
C TYR A 21 5.04 12.05 11.02
N ARG A 22 3.98 12.83 10.85
CA ARG A 22 3.14 12.74 9.65
C ARG A 22 3.92 13.32 8.47
N MET A 23 4.05 12.53 7.42
CA MET A 23 4.63 13.00 6.16
C MET A 23 3.77 14.13 5.59
N THR A 24 4.40 15.19 5.05
CA THR A 24 3.66 16.27 4.38
C THR A 24 2.97 15.75 3.13
N ASN A 25 1.96 16.47 2.64
CA ASN A 25 1.26 16.07 1.42
C ASN A 25 2.20 16.01 0.22
N GLU A 26 3.15 16.95 0.09
CA GLU A 26 4.12 17.01 -1.00
C GLU A 26 5.09 15.83 -0.96
N ALA A 27 5.57 15.47 0.24
CA ALA A 27 6.43 14.30 0.44
C ALA A 27 5.66 13.00 0.15
N MET A 28 4.40 12.93 0.55
CA MET A 28 3.49 11.82 0.21
C MET A 28 3.31 11.69 -1.30
N HIS A 29 3.05 12.78 -2.02
CA HIS A 29 2.96 12.73 -3.48
C HIS A 29 4.24 12.25 -4.13
N ARG A 30 5.39 12.79 -3.70
CA ARG A 30 6.69 12.43 -4.27
C ARG A 30 7.03 10.95 -4.05
N PHE A 31 6.62 10.40 -2.90
CA PHE A 31 6.82 8.98 -2.60
C PHE A 31 6.10 8.06 -3.61
N HIS A 32 4.96 8.49 -4.14
CA HIS A 32 4.18 7.72 -5.11
C HIS A 32 4.51 8.07 -6.57
N ARG A 33 5.63 8.74 -6.84
CA ARG A 33 6.04 9.15 -8.19
C ARG A 33 7.30 8.41 -8.61
N ASP A 34 7.34 7.95 -9.86
CA ASP A 34 8.57 7.42 -10.46
C ASP A 34 9.52 8.56 -10.88
N SER A 35 10.70 8.20 -11.41
CA SER A 35 11.69 9.16 -11.90
C SER A 35 11.21 10.02 -13.08
N ALA A 36 10.12 9.61 -13.75
CA ALA A 36 9.47 10.36 -14.82
C ALA A 36 8.27 11.19 -14.33
N GLY A 37 8.02 11.23 -13.02
CA GLY A 37 6.92 11.96 -12.41
C GLY A 37 5.55 11.28 -12.59
N ARG A 38 5.50 10.01 -12.97
CA ARG A 38 4.24 9.26 -13.11
C ARG A 38 3.83 8.64 -11.78
N LEU A 39 2.54 8.63 -11.50
CA LEU A 39 2.00 7.97 -10.31
C LEU A 39 2.24 6.45 -10.37
N MET A 40 2.88 5.90 -9.33
CA MET A 40 3.25 4.49 -9.28
C MET A 40 3.25 3.95 -7.85
N LEU A 41 2.48 2.87 -7.63
CA LEU A 41 2.41 2.16 -6.35
C LEU A 41 3.45 1.03 -6.32
N HIS A 42 4.74 1.36 -6.18
CA HIS A 42 5.86 0.40 -6.28
C HIS A 42 5.76 -0.81 -5.33
N TYR A 43 5.03 -0.65 -4.22
CA TYR A 43 4.83 -1.65 -3.17
C TYR A 43 3.52 -2.45 -3.33
N TYR A 44 2.74 -2.22 -4.39
CA TYR A 44 1.44 -2.85 -4.60
C TYR A 44 1.48 -4.39 -4.48
N SER A 45 2.43 -5.02 -5.18
CA SER A 45 2.63 -6.47 -5.14
C SER A 45 3.04 -6.97 -3.75
N GLN A 46 3.84 -6.18 -3.02
CA GLN A 46 4.27 -6.52 -1.67
C GLN A 46 3.12 -6.46 -0.68
N ILE A 47 2.22 -5.48 -0.81
CA ILE A 47 0.99 -5.41 0.01
C ILE A 47 0.10 -6.62 -0.28
N LEU A 48 -0.14 -6.95 -1.55
CA LEU A 48 -0.96 -8.13 -1.89
C LEU A 48 -0.38 -9.44 -1.36
N ALA A 49 0.94 -9.59 -1.38
CA ALA A 49 1.60 -10.81 -0.90
C ALA A 49 1.70 -10.88 0.64
N GLY A 50 1.86 -9.74 1.31
CA GLY A 50 2.28 -9.69 2.72
C GLY A 50 1.22 -9.26 3.71
N ALA A 51 0.19 -8.51 3.30
CA ALA A 51 -0.78 -7.93 4.22
C ALA A 51 -2.01 -8.83 4.49
N GLY A 52 -2.09 -10.00 3.86
CA GLY A 52 -3.17 -10.96 4.07
C GLY A 52 -4.56 -10.34 3.90
N LEU A 53 -5.43 -10.51 4.90
CA LEU A 53 -6.79 -9.97 4.89
C LEU A 53 -6.85 -8.43 4.84
N LEU A 54 -5.76 -7.74 5.21
CA LEU A 54 -5.68 -6.28 5.18
C LEU A 54 -5.20 -5.74 3.83
N ALA A 55 -4.75 -6.58 2.91
CA ALA A 55 -4.15 -6.14 1.67
C ALA A 55 -5.08 -5.23 0.84
N VAL A 56 -6.31 -5.69 0.59
CA VAL A 56 -7.27 -4.92 -0.21
C VAL A 56 -7.75 -3.66 0.53
N PRO A 57 -8.20 -3.72 1.79
CA PRO A 57 -8.59 -2.51 2.54
C PRO A 57 -7.48 -1.47 2.64
N LEU A 58 -6.22 -1.91 2.82
CA LEU A 58 -5.07 -1.01 2.88
C LEU A 58 -4.85 -0.31 1.53
N LEU A 59 -4.93 -1.05 0.42
CA LEU A 59 -4.81 -0.45 -0.92
C LEU A 59 -5.96 0.51 -1.21
N GLU A 60 -7.20 0.18 -0.83
CA GLU A 60 -8.35 1.09 -0.98
C GLU A 60 -8.12 2.41 -0.24
N ALA A 61 -7.66 2.36 1.02
CA ALA A 61 -7.40 3.54 1.82
C ALA A 61 -6.27 4.42 1.25
N ILE A 62 -5.20 3.80 0.75
CA ILE A 62 -4.09 4.52 0.11
C ILE A 62 -4.58 5.19 -1.18
N ILE A 63 -5.35 4.48 -2.00
CA ILE A 63 -5.88 5.02 -3.25
C ILE A 63 -6.81 6.20 -2.98
N GLU A 64 -7.71 6.08 -1.99
CA GLU A 64 -8.59 7.17 -1.58
C GLU A 64 -7.82 8.41 -1.12
N GLN A 65 -6.74 8.23 -0.35
CA GLN A 65 -5.87 9.32 0.06
C GLN A 65 -5.22 10.01 -1.15
N LEU A 66 -4.79 9.24 -2.16
CA LEU A 66 -4.17 9.77 -3.37
C LEU A 66 -5.16 10.46 -4.32
N GLU A 67 -6.38 9.93 -4.46
CA GLU A 67 -7.45 10.52 -5.28
C GLU A 67 -7.69 11.99 -4.91
N SER A 68 -7.68 12.30 -3.61
CA SER A 68 -7.93 13.65 -3.11
C SER A 68 -6.89 14.69 -3.50
N ALA A 69 -5.70 14.25 -3.92
CA ALA A 69 -4.54 15.12 -4.02
C ALA A 69 -3.79 14.97 -5.37
N CYS A 70 -4.24 14.07 -6.25
CA CYS A 70 -3.76 13.93 -7.62
C CYS A 70 -4.55 14.81 -8.63
N ALA A 71 -3.99 15.00 -9.83
CA ALA A 71 -4.68 15.64 -10.93
C ALA A 71 -5.92 14.83 -11.37
N LYS A 72 -6.92 15.48 -11.99
CA LYS A 72 -8.22 14.85 -12.32
C LYS A 72 -8.08 13.57 -13.16
N GLU A 73 -7.18 13.55 -14.14
CA GLU A 73 -6.96 12.38 -14.98
C GLU A 73 -6.42 11.18 -14.19
N GLU A 74 -5.47 11.42 -13.28
CA GLU A 74 -4.85 10.40 -12.43
C GLU A 74 -5.82 9.92 -11.36
N GLY A 75 -6.56 10.85 -10.75
CA GLY A 75 -7.64 10.53 -9.80
C GLY A 75 -8.71 9.63 -10.42
N ARG A 76 -9.02 9.81 -11.72
CA ARG A 76 -9.93 8.91 -12.44
C ARG A 76 -9.36 7.50 -12.59
N GLN A 77 -8.07 7.37 -12.93
CA GLN A 77 -7.41 6.06 -13.04
C GLN A 77 -7.38 5.34 -11.69
N LEU A 78 -7.06 6.06 -10.63
CA LEU A 78 -7.11 5.57 -9.26
C LEU A 78 -8.52 5.10 -8.85
N SER A 79 -9.56 5.87 -9.20
CA SER A 79 -10.94 5.50 -8.92
C SER A 79 -11.37 4.20 -9.60
N VAL A 80 -10.91 3.97 -10.84
CA VAL A 80 -11.14 2.70 -11.52
C VAL A 80 -10.43 1.56 -10.79
N LEU A 81 -9.16 1.74 -10.42
CA LEU A 81 -8.40 0.74 -9.67
C LEU A 81 -9.06 0.39 -8.32
N ARG A 82 -9.52 1.41 -7.57
CA ARG A 82 -10.23 1.21 -6.30
C ARG A 82 -11.51 0.39 -6.49
N LYS A 83 -12.30 0.69 -7.52
CA LYS A 83 -13.51 -0.08 -7.85
C LYS A 83 -13.15 -1.53 -8.19
N SER A 84 -12.09 -1.76 -8.97
CA SER A 84 -11.63 -3.12 -9.27
C SER A 84 -11.22 -3.90 -8.02
N LEU A 85 -10.51 -3.26 -7.08
CA LEU A 85 -10.14 -3.85 -5.79
C LEU A 85 -11.37 -4.17 -4.93
N ALA A 86 -12.34 -3.27 -4.84
CA ALA A 86 -13.60 -3.49 -4.13
C ALA A 86 -14.36 -4.69 -4.71
N TRP A 87 -14.37 -4.84 -6.04
CA TRP A 87 -14.93 -6.00 -6.71
C TRP A 87 -14.18 -7.29 -6.40
N GLN A 88 -12.84 -7.28 -6.39
CA GLN A 88 -12.05 -8.45 -5.99
C GLN A 88 -12.33 -8.89 -4.56
N ARG A 89 -12.50 -7.94 -3.63
CA ARG A 89 -12.89 -8.24 -2.25
C ARG A 89 -14.30 -8.85 -2.17
N THR A 90 -15.25 -8.27 -2.89
CA THR A 90 -16.66 -8.69 -2.87
C THR A 90 -16.84 -10.07 -3.51
N MET A 91 -16.23 -10.30 -4.68
CA MET A 91 -16.32 -11.55 -5.42
C MET A 91 -15.36 -12.63 -4.90
N GLY A 92 -14.18 -12.27 -4.40
CA GLY A 92 -13.22 -13.24 -3.83
C GLY A 92 -13.69 -13.85 -2.50
N GLY A 93 -14.60 -13.18 -1.78
CA GLY A 93 -15.32 -13.75 -0.64
C GLY A 93 -16.51 -14.65 -1.04
N MET A 94 -16.95 -14.56 -2.28
CA MET A 94 -18.04 -15.35 -2.84
C MET A 94 -17.46 -16.65 -3.43
N ARG A 95 -17.27 -17.66 -2.58
CA ARG A 95 -16.97 -19.02 -3.05
C ARG A 95 -18.27 -19.59 -3.64
N LEU A 96 -18.34 -19.67 -4.97
CA LEU A 96 -19.32 -20.50 -5.68
C LEU A 96 -18.97 -21.99 -5.51
#